data_AF-A0A7C0VEW7-F1
#
_entry.id   AF-A0A7C0VEW7-F1
#
_cell.length_a   1.000
_cell.length_b   1.000
_cell.length_c   1.000
_cell.angle_alpha   90.00
_cell.angle_beta   90.00
_cell.angle_gamma   90.00
#
_symmetry.space_group_name_H-M   'P 1'
#
loop_
_entity.id
_entity.type
_entity.pdbx_description
1 polymer ?
#
loop_
_entity_poly.entity_id
_entity_poly.type
_entity_poly.pdbx_seq_one_letter_code
_entity_poly.pdbx_strand_id
1 'polypeptide(L)'
;MDEINECVSVLKEYENAVYCPHWRRTGRRRGVKFGDTRSNKVDGLLESINTCRVTGVKTNIAHLTPGWRLVPEGNEYMEEHNIRATLKFFDEALEEGLDISFDSMPWFLRGGFDVMPYLCSILLPWLKEAGSRERFAEWLRAEDYRQEIKDALRDGKWFIRLAYNPNTNPQWAENIWISKHKDKSLVGKNLAQIAAERGTPQLDTWFDLICEDPDAMGYAAGTADTGNFPWKRYRALMFQHPVGSLSLDQSVYNAKYEMTKPPYHRPGINAFNAFPAFIIKMVKEEKIFTLEEAIYKMSTAAAEHHNLKELG
;
A
#
# COMPACT_ATOMS: atom_id res chain seq x y z
N MET A 1 -11.86 17.11 16.31
CA MET A 1 -12.81 16.91 15.19
C MET A 1 -13.44 18.22 14.80
N ASP A 2 -13.67 19.12 15.75
CA ASP A 2 -14.30 20.42 15.51
C ASP A 2 -13.64 21.24 14.40
N GLU A 3 -12.30 21.36 14.37
CA GLU A 3 -11.58 22.06 13.28
C GLU A 3 -11.84 21.46 11.88
N ILE A 4 -11.81 20.14 11.75
CA ILE A 4 -12.06 19.48 10.44
C ILE A 4 -13.51 19.71 10.02
N ASN A 5 -14.47 19.56 10.93
CA ASN A 5 -15.88 19.77 10.65
C ASN A 5 -16.17 21.23 10.27
N GLU A 6 -15.54 22.19 10.93
CA GLU A 6 -15.64 23.62 10.60
C GLU A 6 -15.09 23.90 9.19
N CYS A 7 -13.88 23.40 8.88
CA CYS A 7 -13.29 23.54 7.56
C CYS A 7 -14.14 22.89 6.45
N VAL A 8 -14.64 21.67 6.69
CA VAL A 8 -15.47 20.95 5.72
C VAL A 8 -16.83 21.63 5.55
N SER A 9 -17.39 22.24 6.61
CA SER A 9 -18.69 22.93 6.51
C SER A 9 -18.70 24.10 5.52
N VAL A 10 -17.55 24.73 5.26
CA VAL A 10 -17.41 25.78 4.23
C VAL A 10 -17.74 25.23 2.83
N LEU A 11 -17.53 23.93 2.59
CA LEU A 11 -17.80 23.31 1.28
C LEU A 11 -19.29 23.32 0.91
N LYS A 12 -20.20 23.51 1.87
CA LYS A 12 -21.65 23.62 1.62
C LYS A 12 -22.02 24.77 0.68
N GLU A 13 -21.19 25.81 0.62
CA GLU A 13 -21.41 26.97 -0.23
C GLU A 13 -21.15 26.66 -1.72
N TYR A 14 -20.63 25.47 -2.03
CA TYR A 14 -20.23 25.06 -3.37
C TYR A 14 -21.05 23.83 -3.81
N GLU A 15 -21.91 24.00 -4.83
CA GLU A 15 -22.89 23.00 -5.27
C GLU A 15 -22.30 21.60 -5.55
N ASN A 16 -21.10 21.53 -6.13
CA ASN A 16 -20.47 20.27 -6.54
C ASN A 16 -19.27 19.87 -5.66
N ALA A 17 -19.10 20.48 -4.48
CA ALA A 17 -17.96 20.16 -3.63
C ALA A 17 -18.07 18.76 -3.01
N VAL A 18 -16.92 18.08 -2.92
CA VAL A 18 -16.79 16.77 -2.29
C VAL A 18 -15.57 16.79 -1.38
N TYR A 19 -15.73 16.27 -0.17
CA TYR A 19 -14.62 16.09 0.77
C TYR A 19 -13.94 14.74 0.55
N CYS A 20 -12.64 14.75 0.21
CA CYS A 20 -11.89 13.54 -0.12
C CYS A 20 -10.72 13.27 0.86
N PRO A 21 -10.98 12.80 2.09
CA PRO A 21 -9.92 12.61 3.07
C PRO A 21 -9.04 11.39 2.79
N HIS A 22 -7.73 11.56 3.01
CA HIS A 22 -6.88 10.44 3.42
C HIS A 22 -7.14 10.16 4.90
N TRP A 23 -8.06 9.24 5.17
CA TRP A 23 -8.46 8.84 6.52
C TRP A 23 -7.28 8.45 7.43
N ARG A 24 -7.41 8.76 8.72
CA ARG A 24 -6.33 8.62 9.72
C ARG A 24 -6.02 7.14 10.00
N ARG A 25 -5.03 6.60 9.30
CA ARG A 25 -4.63 5.18 9.44
C ARG A 25 -3.14 4.93 9.61
N THR A 26 -2.28 5.79 9.06
CA THR A 26 -0.84 5.51 8.92
C THR A 26 -0.02 5.84 10.17
N GLY A 27 -0.59 6.61 11.11
CA GLY A 27 0.07 7.01 12.36
C GLY A 27 1.27 7.96 12.17
N ARG A 28 1.94 8.29 13.27
CA ARG A 28 3.18 9.08 13.25
C ARG A 28 4.34 8.24 12.70
N ARG A 29 5.18 8.86 11.87
CA ARG A 29 6.37 8.22 11.26
C ARG A 29 7.70 8.74 11.81
N ARG A 30 7.67 9.68 12.77
CA ARG A 30 8.84 10.32 13.38
C ARG A 30 8.58 10.52 14.86
N GLY A 31 9.65 10.45 15.65
CA GLY A 31 9.58 10.68 17.10
C GLY A 31 8.67 9.69 17.81
N VAL A 32 8.57 8.46 17.30
CA VAL A 32 7.84 7.37 17.95
C VAL A 32 8.62 6.95 19.20
N LYS A 33 8.00 7.07 20.37
CA LYS A 33 8.60 6.80 21.68
C LYS A 33 7.92 5.62 22.37
N PHE A 34 8.51 5.15 23.46
CA PHE A 34 7.89 4.14 24.32
C PHE A 34 6.48 4.58 24.74
N GLY A 35 5.49 3.71 24.51
CA GLY A 35 4.08 3.97 24.76
C GLY A 35 3.28 4.50 23.56
N ASP A 36 3.93 4.89 22.46
CA ASP A 36 3.21 5.25 21.24
C ASP A 36 2.58 4.01 20.60
N THR A 37 1.25 3.95 20.62
CA THR A 37 0.49 2.90 19.94
C THR A 37 0.04 3.36 18.56
N ARG A 38 -0.11 2.41 17.64
CA ARG A 38 -0.60 2.72 16.29
C ARG A 38 -2.03 3.26 16.39
N SER A 39 -2.36 4.24 15.54
CA SER A 39 -3.74 4.68 15.40
C SER A 39 -4.61 3.50 14.98
N ASN A 40 -5.75 3.33 15.67
CA ASN A 40 -6.81 2.43 15.24
C ASN A 40 -7.38 2.96 13.92
N LYS A 41 -7.35 2.15 12.86
CA LYS A 41 -7.79 2.60 11.54
C LYS A 41 -9.30 2.80 11.53
N VAL A 42 -10.05 1.94 12.23
CA VAL A 42 -11.51 2.06 12.34
C VAL A 42 -11.90 3.41 12.93
N ASP A 43 -11.21 3.89 13.95
CA ASP A 43 -11.47 5.22 14.51
C ASP A 43 -11.28 6.31 13.45
N GLY A 44 -10.21 6.23 12.64
CA GLY A 44 -9.99 7.17 11.53
C GLY A 44 -11.03 7.08 10.39
N LEU A 45 -11.60 5.89 10.18
CA LEU A 45 -12.71 5.69 9.24
C LEU A 45 -13.98 6.34 9.79
N LEU A 46 -14.33 6.03 11.04
CA LEU A 46 -15.49 6.58 11.73
C LEU A 46 -15.41 8.10 11.89
N GLU A 47 -14.21 8.68 12.06
CA GLU A 47 -13.99 10.14 12.05
C GLU A 47 -14.41 10.76 10.71
N SER A 48 -14.05 10.12 9.58
CA SER A 48 -14.43 10.60 8.24
C SER A 48 -15.94 10.46 8.00
N ILE A 49 -16.54 9.33 8.40
CA ILE A 49 -17.99 9.11 8.32
C ILE A 49 -18.74 10.12 9.19
N ASN A 50 -18.25 10.38 10.40
CA ASN A 50 -18.84 11.37 11.30
C ASN A 50 -18.73 12.80 10.73
N THR A 51 -17.65 13.12 10.03
CA THR A 51 -17.52 14.41 9.34
C THR A 51 -18.62 14.55 8.28
N CYS A 52 -18.85 13.51 7.48
CA CYS A 52 -19.98 13.47 6.53
C CYS A 52 -21.32 13.62 7.24
N ARG A 53 -21.53 12.92 8.37
CA ARG A 53 -22.77 13.00 9.16
C ARG A 53 -23.05 14.39 9.73
N VAL A 54 -22.06 15.03 10.34
CA VAL A 54 -22.21 16.34 11.01
C VAL A 54 -22.34 17.46 9.99
N THR A 55 -21.55 17.40 8.93
CA THR A 55 -21.54 18.46 7.92
C THR A 55 -22.62 18.25 6.86
N GLY A 56 -22.98 17.03 6.51
CA GLY A 56 -23.84 16.74 5.36
C GLY A 56 -23.15 16.99 4.00
N VAL A 57 -21.83 17.25 4.00
CA VAL A 57 -21.04 17.39 2.78
C VAL A 57 -20.74 16.00 2.23
N LYS A 58 -20.98 15.82 0.93
CA LYS A 58 -20.63 14.58 0.21
C LYS A 58 -19.18 14.22 0.45
N THR A 59 -18.92 12.96 0.79
CA THR A 59 -17.59 12.51 1.20
C THR A 59 -17.14 11.28 0.41
N ASN A 60 -15.96 11.34 -0.20
CA ASN A 60 -15.34 10.17 -0.85
C ASN A 60 -14.05 9.79 -0.10
N ILE A 61 -14.05 8.67 0.61
CA ILE A 61 -12.88 8.22 1.36
C ILE A 61 -11.83 7.65 0.40
N ALA A 62 -10.66 8.28 0.37
CA ALA A 62 -9.59 7.91 -0.54
C ALA A 62 -8.97 6.56 -0.18
N HIS A 63 -8.65 5.78 -1.22
CA HIS A 63 -7.87 4.53 -1.24
C HIS A 63 -8.11 3.66 0.01
N LEU A 64 -9.37 3.28 0.22
CA LEU A 64 -9.84 2.49 1.35
C LEU A 64 -9.07 1.18 1.45
N THR A 65 -8.77 0.79 2.68
CA THR A 65 -8.13 -0.49 3.02
C THR A 65 -8.91 -1.13 4.17
N PRO A 66 -8.83 -2.45 4.37
CA PRO A 66 -9.45 -3.13 5.51
C PRO A 66 -9.18 -2.42 6.85
N GLY A 67 -10.19 -2.28 7.70
CA GLY A 67 -10.18 -1.49 8.93
C GLY A 67 -9.27 -2.06 10.02
N TRP A 68 -9.00 -3.36 10.01
CA TRP A 68 -8.15 -4.00 11.01
C TRP A 68 -6.81 -4.42 10.44
N ARG A 69 -5.79 -4.44 11.32
CA ARG A 69 -4.49 -5.07 11.04
C ARG A 69 -4.52 -6.47 11.61
N LEU A 70 -4.33 -7.47 10.77
CA LEU A 70 -4.29 -8.87 11.20
C LEU A 70 -2.85 -9.26 11.48
N VAL A 71 -2.63 -9.91 12.62
CA VAL A 71 -1.34 -10.49 13.00
C VAL A 71 -1.62 -11.86 13.61
N PRO A 72 -1.18 -12.97 12.99
CA PRO A 72 -0.48 -13.03 11.71
C PRO A 72 -1.35 -12.63 10.50
N GLU A 73 -0.70 -12.19 9.43
CA GLU A 73 -1.28 -11.92 8.11
C GLU A 73 -1.48 -13.25 7.33
N GLY A 74 -2.34 -13.22 6.31
CA GLY A 74 -2.45 -14.32 5.33
C GLY A 74 -3.53 -15.38 5.61
N ASN A 75 -4.29 -15.26 6.70
CA ASN A 75 -5.49 -16.08 6.90
C ASN A 75 -6.65 -15.57 6.03
N GLU A 76 -6.99 -16.29 4.98
CA GLU A 76 -8.00 -15.85 3.99
C GLU A 76 -9.38 -15.58 4.61
N TYR A 77 -9.80 -16.41 5.56
CA TYR A 77 -11.08 -16.24 6.25
C TYR A 77 -11.12 -14.91 7.02
N MET A 78 -10.09 -14.63 7.82
CA MET A 78 -9.99 -13.39 8.59
C MET A 78 -9.85 -12.16 7.68
N GLU A 79 -9.08 -12.26 6.61
CA GLU A 79 -8.89 -11.17 5.63
C GLU A 79 -10.18 -10.79 4.91
N GLU A 80 -10.95 -11.79 4.47
CA GLU A 80 -12.26 -11.58 3.86
C GLU A 80 -13.23 -10.92 4.84
N HIS A 81 -13.32 -11.42 6.08
CA HIS A 81 -14.24 -10.89 7.08
C HIS A 81 -13.82 -9.50 7.56
N ASN A 82 -12.53 -9.17 7.56
CA ASN A 82 -12.02 -7.81 7.81
C ASN A 82 -12.53 -6.83 6.75
N ILE A 83 -12.50 -7.20 5.47
CA ILE A 83 -13.06 -6.37 4.38
C ILE A 83 -14.57 -6.20 4.58
N ARG A 84 -15.31 -7.29 4.81
CA ARG A 84 -16.77 -7.24 5.02
C ARG A 84 -17.15 -6.37 6.21
N ALA A 85 -16.46 -6.51 7.34
CA ALA A 85 -16.68 -5.69 8.52
C ALA A 85 -16.37 -4.20 8.25
N THR A 86 -15.40 -3.91 7.39
CA THR A 86 -15.09 -2.54 6.98
C THR A 86 -16.19 -1.95 6.10
N LEU A 87 -16.67 -2.72 5.12
CA LEU A 87 -17.73 -2.30 4.21
C LEU A 87 -19.06 -2.09 4.93
N LYS A 88 -19.32 -2.83 6.02
CA LYS A 88 -20.51 -2.64 6.84
C LYS A 88 -20.68 -1.21 7.37
N PHE A 89 -19.59 -0.48 7.62
CA PHE A 89 -19.68 0.93 8.02
C PHE A 89 -20.24 1.82 6.91
N PHE A 90 -20.03 1.46 5.64
CA PHE A 90 -20.63 2.16 4.51
C PHE A 90 -22.09 1.75 4.32
N ASP A 91 -22.43 0.47 4.48
CA ASP A 91 -23.82 0.01 4.47
C ASP A 91 -24.66 0.79 5.50
N GLU A 92 -24.17 0.88 6.74
CA GLU A 92 -24.83 1.63 7.83
C GLU A 92 -24.94 3.13 7.52
N ALA A 93 -23.88 3.73 6.98
CA ALA A 93 -23.90 5.14 6.59
C ALA A 93 -24.93 5.42 5.48
N LEU A 94 -25.10 4.50 4.52
CA LEU A 94 -26.11 4.60 3.47
C LEU A 94 -27.52 4.42 4.02
N GLU A 95 -27.72 3.49 4.97
CA GLU A 95 -29.00 3.32 5.68
C GLU A 95 -29.39 4.57 6.48
N GLU A 96 -28.41 5.29 7.03
CA GLU A 96 -28.58 6.60 7.67
C GLU A 96 -28.87 7.74 6.68
N GLY A 97 -28.72 7.51 5.37
CA GLY A 97 -28.93 8.52 4.32
C GLY A 97 -27.72 9.43 4.07
N LEU A 98 -26.51 9.03 4.45
CA LEU A 98 -25.29 9.80 4.18
C LEU A 98 -24.86 9.67 2.70
N ASP A 99 -24.48 10.79 2.07
CA ASP A 99 -23.87 10.80 0.73
C ASP A 99 -22.37 10.53 0.85
N ILE A 100 -22.03 9.23 0.91
CA ILE A 100 -20.68 8.76 1.13
C ILE A 100 -20.27 7.69 0.13
N SER A 101 -19.03 7.78 -0.34
CA SER A 101 -18.41 6.81 -1.23
C SER A 101 -16.97 6.54 -0.83
N PHE A 102 -16.34 5.59 -1.51
CA PHE A 102 -14.91 5.37 -1.40
C PHE A 102 -14.33 4.89 -2.72
N ASP A 103 -13.01 5.00 -2.82
CA ASP A 103 -12.23 4.37 -3.87
C ASP A 103 -11.18 3.42 -3.27
N SER A 104 -10.74 2.44 -4.05
CA SER A 104 -9.73 1.47 -3.63
C SER A 104 -8.71 1.22 -4.74
N MET A 105 -7.47 0.94 -4.35
CA MET A 105 -6.40 0.61 -5.28
C MET A 105 -6.53 -0.83 -5.82
N PRO A 106 -6.04 -1.10 -7.04
CA PRO A 106 -5.99 -2.45 -7.60
C PRO A 106 -4.93 -3.31 -6.88
N TRP A 107 -5.33 -4.03 -5.83
CA TRP A 107 -4.43 -4.83 -4.98
C TRP A 107 -3.78 -6.05 -5.65
N PHE A 108 -4.04 -6.30 -6.94
CA PHE A 108 -3.44 -7.40 -7.71
C PHE A 108 -2.16 -7.00 -8.44
N LEU A 109 -1.88 -5.71 -8.57
CA LEU A 109 -0.67 -5.21 -9.21
C LEU A 109 0.48 -5.09 -8.20
N ARG A 110 1.69 -5.42 -8.68
CA ARG A 110 2.92 -5.33 -7.90
C ARG A 110 3.42 -3.89 -7.85
N GLY A 111 3.87 -3.46 -6.68
CA GLY A 111 4.38 -2.10 -6.50
C GLY A 111 3.23 -1.12 -6.30
N GLY A 112 3.20 -0.51 -5.11
CA GLY A 112 2.17 0.47 -4.73
C GLY A 112 2.47 1.85 -5.31
N PHE A 113 2.43 2.89 -4.46
CA PHE A 113 2.73 4.27 -4.83
C PHE A 113 4.14 4.47 -5.43
N ASP A 114 5.11 3.70 -4.93
CA ASP A 114 6.50 3.75 -5.36
C ASP A 114 7.08 2.33 -5.33
N VAL A 115 7.96 2.02 -6.28
CA VAL A 115 8.61 0.72 -6.39
C VAL A 115 10.05 0.83 -5.95
N MET A 116 10.45 -0.11 -5.09
CA MET A 116 11.86 -0.35 -4.82
C MET A 116 12.52 -0.85 -6.11
N PRO A 117 13.45 -0.12 -6.75
CA PRO A 117 14.10 -0.60 -7.96
C PRO A 117 15.10 -1.72 -7.66
N TYR A 118 15.82 -1.64 -6.53
CA TYR A 118 16.89 -2.57 -6.14
C TYR A 118 16.72 -2.99 -4.69
N LEU A 119 17.07 -4.23 -4.35
CA LEU A 119 16.94 -4.76 -2.98
C LEU A 119 17.64 -3.89 -1.93
N CYS A 120 18.76 -3.26 -2.29
CA CYS A 120 19.52 -2.38 -1.42
C CYS A 120 18.88 -1.00 -1.18
N SER A 121 17.89 -0.59 -1.99
CA SER A 121 17.33 0.78 -1.95
C SER A 121 16.62 1.10 -0.63
N ILE A 122 16.18 0.08 0.11
CA ILE A 122 15.55 0.22 1.43
C ILE A 122 16.58 0.60 2.52
N LEU A 123 17.84 0.18 2.37
CA LEU A 123 18.94 0.46 3.29
C LEU A 123 19.59 1.81 2.95
N LEU A 124 18.75 2.84 2.82
CA LEU A 124 19.09 4.10 2.17
C LEU A 124 20.27 4.86 2.80
N PRO A 125 20.41 4.97 4.14
CA PRO A 125 21.53 5.70 4.73
C PRO A 125 22.88 5.13 4.30
N TRP A 126 23.03 3.82 4.44
CA TRP A 126 24.25 3.09 4.07
C TRP A 126 24.49 3.04 2.57
N LEU A 127 23.42 2.92 1.75
CA LEU A 127 23.54 2.99 0.30
C LEU A 127 24.02 4.38 -0.16
N LYS A 128 23.55 5.46 0.49
CA LYS A 128 24.01 6.82 0.20
C LYS A 128 25.47 7.02 0.60
N GLU A 129 25.89 6.49 1.74
CA GLU A 129 27.26 6.56 2.23
C GLU A 129 28.23 5.80 1.32
N ALA A 130 27.88 4.58 0.92
CA ALA A 130 28.67 3.79 -0.02
C ALA A 130 28.75 4.42 -1.43
N GLY A 131 27.77 5.25 -1.80
CA GLY A 131 27.73 6.04 -3.04
C GLY A 131 27.36 5.25 -4.30
N SER A 132 27.44 3.92 -4.28
CA SER A 132 26.98 3.04 -5.34
C SER A 132 26.50 1.69 -4.78
N ARG A 133 25.73 0.95 -5.58
CA ARG A 133 25.18 -0.36 -5.18
C ARG A 133 26.28 -1.42 -5.10
N GLU A 134 27.27 -1.33 -5.98
CA GLU A 134 28.43 -2.20 -6.07
C GLU A 134 29.31 -2.03 -4.83
N ARG A 135 29.65 -0.77 -4.48
CA ARG A 135 30.37 -0.46 -3.24
C ARG A 135 29.61 -0.89 -2.01
N PHE A 136 28.29 -0.67 -1.98
CA PHE A 136 27.47 -1.09 -0.85
C PHE A 136 27.48 -2.62 -0.67
N ALA A 137 27.39 -3.37 -1.76
CA ALA A 137 27.49 -4.83 -1.75
C ALA A 137 28.89 -5.32 -1.31
N GLU A 138 29.97 -4.60 -1.63
CA GLU A 138 31.31 -4.89 -1.12
C GLU A 138 31.39 -4.68 0.40
N TRP A 139 30.91 -3.54 0.90
CA TRP A 139 30.88 -3.24 2.35
C TRP A 139 30.03 -4.23 3.14
N LEU A 140 28.90 -4.69 2.57
CA LEU A 140 28.06 -5.71 3.19
C LEU A 140 28.75 -7.07 3.35
N ARG A 141 29.97 -7.29 2.83
CA ARG A 141 30.76 -8.49 3.13
C ARG A 141 31.48 -8.41 4.48
N ALA A 142 31.63 -7.22 5.04
CA ALA A 142 32.25 -7.02 6.34
C ALA A 142 31.21 -7.25 7.46
N GLU A 143 31.55 -8.11 8.43
CA GLU A 143 30.60 -8.54 9.47
C GLU A 143 30.26 -7.42 10.45
N ASP A 144 31.23 -6.56 10.79
CA ASP A 144 31.02 -5.37 11.60
C ASP A 144 30.04 -4.39 10.96
N TYR A 145 30.14 -4.20 9.64
CA TYR A 145 29.22 -3.38 8.87
C TYR A 145 27.80 -3.96 8.84
N ARG A 146 27.65 -5.29 8.69
CA ARG A 146 26.34 -5.96 8.84
C ARG A 146 25.76 -5.73 10.23
N GLN A 147 26.58 -5.85 11.27
CA GLN A 147 26.15 -5.72 12.65
C GLN A 147 25.66 -4.30 12.94
N GLU A 148 26.33 -3.26 12.42
CA GLU A 148 25.87 -1.88 12.53
C GLU A 148 24.46 -1.69 11.95
N ILE A 149 24.20 -2.22 10.76
CA ILE A 149 22.87 -2.16 10.11
C ILE A 149 21.83 -2.89 10.96
N LYS A 150 22.15 -4.10 11.44
CA LYS A 150 21.26 -4.89 12.31
C LYS A 150 20.92 -4.14 13.60
N ASP A 151 21.91 -3.53 14.23
CA ASP A 151 21.74 -2.75 15.47
C ASP A 151 20.92 -1.48 15.22
N ALA A 152 21.19 -0.76 14.13
CA ALA A 152 20.42 0.43 13.77
C ALA A 152 18.94 0.12 13.48
N LEU A 153 18.66 -1.02 12.85
CA LEU A 153 17.29 -1.52 12.67
C LEU A 153 16.68 -1.88 14.03
N ARG A 154 17.32 -2.77 14.80
CA ARG A 154 16.82 -3.26 16.09
C ARG A 154 16.54 -2.12 17.07
N ASP A 155 17.45 -1.17 17.18
CA ASP A 155 17.36 -0.04 18.11
C ASP A 155 16.43 1.07 17.59
N GLY A 156 15.84 0.89 16.40
CA GLY A 156 14.88 1.83 15.81
C GLY A 156 15.51 3.12 15.26
N LYS A 157 16.84 3.18 15.13
CA LYS A 157 17.55 4.31 14.50
C LYS A 157 17.18 4.47 13.02
N TRP A 158 16.89 3.35 12.35
CA TRP A 158 16.38 3.35 10.98
C TRP A 158 15.00 2.72 10.90
N PHE A 159 14.01 3.52 10.46
CA PHE A 159 12.66 3.06 10.19
C PHE A 159 12.45 2.87 8.68
N ILE A 160 12.13 1.65 8.27
CA ILE A 160 11.85 1.31 6.87
C ILE A 160 10.41 1.72 6.51
N ARG A 161 9.43 0.87 6.86
CA ARG A 161 8.00 1.03 6.61
C ARG A 161 7.26 -0.05 7.38
N LEU A 162 6.04 0.25 7.80
CA LEU A 162 5.29 -0.62 8.70
C LEU A 162 5.16 -2.08 8.25
N ALA A 163 4.89 -2.32 6.97
CA ALA A 163 4.65 -3.66 6.43
C ALA A 163 5.91 -4.53 6.33
N TYR A 164 7.10 -3.94 6.23
CA TYR A 164 8.34 -4.68 6.01
C TYR A 164 9.49 -4.14 6.87
N ASN A 165 9.16 -3.71 8.09
CA ASN A 165 10.13 -3.37 9.13
C ASN A 165 10.14 -4.51 10.17
N PRO A 166 11.31 -5.12 10.46
CA PRO A 166 11.43 -6.22 11.43
C PRO A 166 10.92 -5.89 12.83
N ASN A 167 10.96 -4.63 13.26
CA ASN A 167 10.49 -4.22 14.59
C ASN A 167 8.96 -4.13 14.70
N THR A 168 8.26 -3.97 13.57
CA THR A 168 6.81 -3.70 13.58
C THR A 168 5.99 -4.79 12.90
N ASN A 169 6.62 -5.68 12.13
CA ASN A 169 5.96 -6.81 11.49
C ASN A 169 6.81 -8.09 11.65
N PRO A 170 6.34 -9.11 12.39
CA PRO A 170 7.04 -10.39 12.46
C PRO A 170 7.14 -11.10 11.10
N GLN A 171 6.25 -10.79 10.15
CA GLN A 171 6.24 -11.33 8.79
C GLN A 171 6.87 -10.37 7.76
N TRP A 172 7.69 -9.41 8.20
CA TRP A 172 8.28 -8.38 7.32
C TRP A 172 8.97 -8.94 6.06
N ALA A 173 9.66 -10.09 6.19
CA ALA A 173 10.40 -10.70 5.10
C ALA A 173 9.49 -11.38 4.05
N GLU A 174 8.25 -11.73 4.41
CA GLU A 174 7.25 -12.23 3.45
C GLU A 174 6.81 -11.13 2.47
N ASN A 175 7.00 -9.87 2.88
CA ASN A 175 6.64 -8.69 2.11
C ASN A 175 7.75 -8.19 1.17
N ILE A 176 8.93 -8.81 1.11
CA ILE A 176 10.00 -8.43 0.18
C ILE A 176 10.16 -9.52 -0.88
N TRP A 177 9.77 -9.23 -2.12
CA TRP A 177 9.78 -10.19 -3.22
C TRP A 177 10.88 -9.89 -4.23
N ILE A 178 11.49 -10.95 -4.78
CA ILE A 178 12.58 -10.83 -5.76
C ILE A 178 12.00 -10.81 -7.18
N SER A 179 12.34 -9.78 -7.97
CA SER A 179 11.91 -9.64 -9.37
C SER A 179 13.05 -9.76 -10.37
N LYS A 180 14.30 -9.54 -9.95
CA LYS A 180 15.50 -9.76 -10.75
C LYS A 180 16.64 -10.18 -9.84
N HIS A 181 17.35 -11.24 -10.24
CA HIS A 181 18.60 -11.66 -9.63
C HIS A 181 19.44 -12.42 -10.69
N LYS A 182 20.75 -12.51 -10.48
CA LYS A 182 21.65 -13.34 -11.31
C LYS A 182 21.28 -14.82 -11.24
N ASP A 183 20.94 -15.29 -10.05
CA ASP A 183 20.32 -16.60 -9.83
C ASP A 183 18.82 -16.51 -10.12
N LYS A 184 18.40 -17.11 -11.24
CA LYS A 184 17.01 -17.08 -11.71
C LYS A 184 16.06 -17.90 -10.84
N SER A 185 16.56 -18.85 -10.05
CA SER A 185 15.73 -19.68 -9.17
C SER A 185 15.09 -18.89 -8.02
N LEU A 186 15.62 -17.71 -7.72
CA LEU A 186 15.15 -16.82 -6.65
C LEU A 186 14.02 -15.89 -7.10
N VAL A 187 13.88 -15.67 -8.41
CA VAL A 187 12.86 -14.76 -8.96
C VAL A 187 11.47 -15.33 -8.69
N GLY A 188 10.58 -14.50 -8.15
CA GLY A 188 9.24 -14.92 -7.76
C GLY A 188 9.15 -15.58 -6.39
N LYS A 189 10.23 -15.60 -5.60
CA LYS A 189 10.21 -15.93 -4.17
C LYS A 189 10.26 -14.66 -3.32
N ASN A 190 9.75 -14.76 -2.10
CA ASN A 190 9.96 -13.72 -1.08
C ASN A 190 11.18 -14.03 -0.20
N LEU A 191 11.68 -13.02 0.51
CA LEU A 191 12.87 -13.11 1.34
C LEU A 191 12.74 -14.19 2.42
N ALA A 192 11.55 -14.35 3.03
CA ALA A 192 11.32 -15.39 4.04
C ALA A 192 11.46 -16.81 3.48
N GLN A 193 10.93 -17.06 2.27
CA GLN A 193 11.07 -18.35 1.58
C GLN A 193 12.54 -18.67 1.27
N ILE A 194 13.29 -17.69 0.76
CA ILE A 194 14.71 -17.88 0.45
C ILE A 194 15.52 -18.14 1.72
N ALA A 195 15.23 -17.41 2.81
CA ALA A 195 15.89 -17.61 4.09
C ALA A 195 15.64 -19.02 4.65
N ALA A 196 14.40 -19.51 4.55
CA ALA A 196 14.03 -20.85 4.97
C ALA A 196 14.73 -21.94 4.13
N GLU A 197 14.79 -21.78 2.80
CA GLU A 197 15.51 -22.70 1.90
C GLU A 197 17.01 -22.76 2.21
N ARG A 198 17.61 -21.61 2.56
CA ARG A 198 19.04 -21.51 2.89
C ARG A 198 19.36 -21.90 4.33
N GLY A 199 18.37 -22.00 5.22
CA GLY A 199 18.58 -22.19 6.65
C GLY A 199 19.34 -21.04 7.32
N THR A 200 19.17 -19.81 6.81
CA THR A 200 19.87 -18.61 7.30
C THR A 200 18.89 -17.57 7.86
N PRO A 201 19.33 -16.68 8.78
CA PRO A 201 18.47 -15.61 9.28
C PRO A 201 18.03 -14.65 8.16
N GLN A 202 16.79 -14.16 8.21
CA GLN A 202 16.20 -13.34 7.14
C GLN A 202 17.00 -12.06 6.80
N LEU A 203 17.56 -11.37 7.80
CA LEU A 203 18.41 -10.19 7.56
C LEU A 203 19.73 -10.57 6.87
N ASP A 204 20.34 -11.67 7.29
CA ASP A 204 21.58 -12.17 6.68
C ASP A 204 21.34 -12.63 5.25
N THR A 205 20.25 -13.36 5.00
CA THR A 205 19.83 -13.70 3.64
C THR A 205 19.66 -12.46 2.78
N TRP A 206 19.07 -11.39 3.30
CA TRP A 206 18.89 -10.16 2.55
C TRP A 206 20.23 -9.52 2.17
N PHE A 207 21.17 -9.46 3.10
CA PHE A 207 22.52 -8.97 2.83
C PHE A 207 23.25 -9.85 1.82
N ASP A 208 23.12 -11.17 1.93
CA ASP A 208 23.73 -12.13 1.00
C ASP A 208 23.22 -11.92 -0.43
N LEU A 209 21.91 -11.74 -0.62
CA LEU A 209 21.33 -11.45 -1.94
C LEU A 209 21.90 -10.17 -2.56
N ILE A 210 22.13 -9.13 -1.75
CA ILE A 210 22.74 -7.88 -2.24
C ILE A 210 24.23 -8.10 -2.57
N CYS A 211 24.97 -8.85 -1.74
CA CYS A 211 26.37 -9.20 -1.99
C CYS A 211 26.54 -10.10 -3.22
N GLU A 212 25.58 -10.98 -3.47
CA GLU A 212 25.55 -11.88 -4.61
C GLU A 212 25.31 -11.09 -5.90
N ASP A 213 24.32 -10.21 -5.91
CA ASP A 213 23.95 -9.40 -7.06
C ASP A 213 23.61 -7.96 -6.65
N PRO A 214 24.53 -6.99 -6.80
CA PRO A 214 24.26 -5.57 -6.53
C PRO A 214 23.13 -4.98 -7.37
N ASP A 215 22.80 -5.63 -8.50
CA ASP A 215 21.71 -5.29 -9.41
C ASP A 215 20.41 -6.04 -9.13
N ALA A 216 20.34 -6.78 -8.02
CA ALA A 216 19.14 -7.47 -7.61
C ALA A 216 17.99 -6.48 -7.42
N MET A 217 16.84 -6.80 -8.03
CA MET A 217 15.62 -6.01 -7.95
C MET A 217 14.56 -6.77 -7.20
N GLY A 218 13.69 -6.04 -6.53
CA GLY A 218 12.55 -6.61 -5.85
C GLY A 218 11.41 -5.61 -5.72
N TYR A 219 10.36 -5.99 -5.02
CA TYR A 219 9.26 -5.09 -4.71
C TYR A 219 8.72 -5.42 -3.32
N ALA A 220 8.22 -4.39 -2.65
CA ALA A 220 7.51 -4.58 -1.40
C ALA A 220 6.03 -4.90 -1.67
N ALA A 221 5.55 -6.03 -1.14
CA ALA A 221 4.14 -6.27 -0.91
C ALA A 221 3.70 -5.53 0.36
N GLY A 222 2.39 -5.43 0.60
CA GLY A 222 1.88 -4.83 1.84
C GLY A 222 2.01 -3.30 1.95
N THR A 223 2.38 -2.57 0.89
CA THR A 223 2.66 -1.13 0.95
C THR A 223 1.50 -0.24 1.44
N ALA A 224 0.28 -0.75 1.56
CA ALA A 224 -0.88 -0.05 2.13
C ALA A 224 -1.38 -0.64 3.46
N ASP A 225 -0.55 -1.32 4.24
CA ASP A 225 -0.88 -2.06 5.49
C ASP A 225 -1.78 -3.31 5.28
N THR A 226 -2.18 -3.63 4.05
CA THR A 226 -3.11 -4.75 3.74
C THR A 226 -2.88 -5.38 2.35
N GLY A 227 -1.77 -5.07 1.71
CA GLY A 227 -1.49 -5.48 0.34
C GLY A 227 -0.95 -6.90 0.25
N ASN A 228 -1.78 -7.93 0.51
CA ASN A 228 -1.36 -9.32 0.23
C ASN A 228 -1.38 -9.49 -1.28
N PHE A 229 -0.22 -9.22 -1.86
CA PHE A 229 0.24 -9.91 -3.03
C PHE A 229 0.79 -11.26 -2.55
N PRO A 230 0.42 -12.41 -3.15
CA PRO A 230 -0.38 -12.53 -4.38
C PRO A 230 -1.88 -12.25 -4.17
N TRP A 231 -2.52 -11.82 -5.26
CA TRP A 231 -3.96 -11.52 -5.32
C TRP A 231 -4.82 -12.68 -4.78
N LYS A 232 -5.92 -12.31 -4.10
CA LYS A 232 -6.96 -13.23 -3.62
C LYS A 232 -8.33 -12.70 -4.01
N ARG A 233 -9.24 -13.60 -4.41
CA ARG A 233 -10.56 -13.25 -4.96
C ARG A 233 -11.41 -12.37 -4.02
N TYR A 234 -11.34 -12.60 -2.70
CA TYR A 234 -12.08 -11.82 -1.71
C TYR A 234 -11.74 -10.31 -1.75
N ARG A 235 -10.59 -9.90 -2.30
CA ARG A 235 -10.22 -8.48 -2.44
C ARG A 235 -11.12 -7.72 -3.41
N ALA A 236 -11.83 -8.43 -4.28
CA ALA A 236 -12.82 -7.83 -5.16
C ALA A 236 -14.02 -7.25 -4.41
N LEU A 237 -14.28 -7.68 -3.16
CA LEU A 237 -15.37 -7.17 -2.33
C LEU A 237 -15.35 -5.63 -2.22
N MET A 238 -14.16 -5.01 -2.15
CA MET A 238 -14.03 -3.54 -2.15
C MET A 238 -14.64 -2.89 -3.39
N PHE A 239 -14.53 -3.55 -4.55
CA PHE A 239 -15.06 -3.04 -5.82
C PHE A 239 -16.50 -3.49 -6.07
N GLN A 240 -16.93 -4.59 -5.47
CA GLN A 240 -18.32 -5.07 -5.59
C GLN A 240 -19.29 -4.21 -4.77
N HIS A 241 -18.79 -3.52 -3.73
CA HIS A 241 -19.62 -2.60 -2.96
C HIS A 241 -20.19 -1.49 -3.86
N PRO A 242 -21.48 -1.12 -3.74
CA PRO A 242 -22.13 -0.15 -4.64
C PRO A 242 -21.37 1.18 -4.76
N VAL A 243 -20.98 1.76 -3.63
CA VAL A 243 -20.26 3.05 -3.56
C VAL A 243 -18.73 2.93 -3.58
N GLY A 244 -18.21 1.77 -4.02
CA GLY A 244 -16.77 1.55 -4.22
C GLY A 244 -16.38 1.78 -5.68
N SER A 245 -15.31 2.53 -5.94
CA SER A 245 -14.72 2.73 -7.28
C SER A 245 -13.23 2.39 -7.34
N LEU A 246 -12.69 2.30 -8.55
CA LEU A 246 -11.25 2.11 -8.78
C LEU A 246 -10.51 3.44 -8.69
N SER A 247 -9.46 3.49 -7.89
CA SER A 247 -8.45 4.57 -7.92
C SER A 247 -7.06 4.01 -8.10
N LEU A 248 -6.14 4.88 -8.54
CA LEU A 248 -4.74 4.49 -8.75
C LEU A 248 -3.88 4.73 -7.51
N ASP A 249 -4.16 5.81 -6.77
CA ASP A 249 -3.27 6.34 -5.72
C ASP A 249 -1.82 6.38 -6.21
N GLN A 250 -1.57 7.21 -7.23
CA GLN A 250 -0.29 7.33 -7.91
C GLN A 250 0.05 8.79 -8.19
N SER A 251 1.34 9.09 -8.20
CA SER A 251 1.87 10.29 -8.85
C SER A 251 1.95 10.11 -10.36
N VAL A 252 1.82 11.22 -11.10
CA VAL A 252 1.98 11.25 -12.55
C VAL A 252 3.46 11.48 -12.87
N TYR A 253 4.03 10.60 -13.70
CA TYR A 253 5.39 10.71 -14.19
C TYR A 253 5.40 10.58 -15.71
N ASN A 254 6.35 11.25 -16.36
CA ASN A 254 6.58 10.98 -17.78
C ASN A 254 7.26 9.61 -17.95
N ALA A 255 7.12 9.01 -19.14
CA ALA A 255 7.69 7.69 -19.43
C ALA A 255 9.24 7.65 -19.42
N LYS A 256 9.90 8.81 -19.37
CA LYS A 256 11.36 8.96 -19.34
C LYS A 256 11.91 9.22 -17.94
N TYR A 257 11.05 9.28 -16.92
CA TYR A 257 11.46 9.63 -15.58
C TYR A 257 12.33 8.52 -15.00
N GLU A 258 13.53 8.90 -14.57
CA GLU A 258 14.45 8.03 -13.87
C GLU A 258 15.16 8.79 -12.76
N MET A 259 15.25 8.17 -11.59
CA MET A 259 16.05 8.71 -10.50
C MET A 259 17.47 8.12 -10.57
N THR A 260 18.44 8.95 -10.98
CA THR A 260 19.82 8.53 -11.25
C THR A 260 20.71 8.44 -10.01
N LYS A 261 20.20 8.85 -8.85
CA LYS A 261 20.89 8.81 -7.56
C LYS A 261 20.06 8.04 -6.52
N PRO A 262 20.68 7.44 -5.48
CA PRO A 262 19.95 6.77 -4.41
C PRO A 262 18.90 7.70 -3.81
N PRO A 263 17.67 7.23 -3.50
CA PRO A 263 17.19 5.83 -3.44
C PRO A 263 16.80 5.09 -4.74
N TYR A 264 17.05 5.64 -5.93
CA TYR A 264 16.70 5.03 -7.24
C TYR A 264 15.21 4.75 -7.55
N HIS A 265 14.25 5.14 -6.71
CA HIS A 265 12.79 5.02 -6.89
C HIS A 265 12.26 5.17 -8.32
N ARG A 266 11.25 4.35 -8.62
CA ARG A 266 10.55 4.35 -9.91
C ARG A 266 9.03 4.35 -9.69
N PRO A 267 8.26 4.98 -10.59
CA PRO A 267 6.81 5.01 -10.47
C PRO A 267 6.19 3.62 -10.40
N GLY A 268 5.10 3.48 -9.65
CA GLY A 268 4.30 2.27 -9.61
C GLY A 268 3.76 1.87 -10.99
N ILE A 269 3.67 0.56 -11.25
CA ILE A 269 3.06 0.06 -12.49
C ILE A 269 1.57 0.46 -12.60
N ASN A 270 0.94 0.70 -11.45
CA ASN A 270 -0.44 1.18 -11.36
C ASN A 270 -0.65 2.47 -12.16
N ALA A 271 0.36 3.35 -12.22
CA ALA A 271 0.25 4.62 -12.95
C ALA A 271 0.06 4.43 -14.46
N PHE A 272 0.45 3.29 -15.01
CA PHE A 272 0.43 3.03 -16.46
C PHE A 272 -0.59 1.97 -16.87
N ASN A 273 -0.78 0.94 -16.05
CA ASN A 273 -1.47 -0.29 -16.48
C ASN A 273 -2.72 -0.64 -15.67
N ALA A 274 -3.07 0.11 -14.63
CA ALA A 274 -4.14 -0.27 -13.72
C ALA A 274 -5.51 -0.48 -14.38
N PHE A 275 -5.95 0.42 -15.25
CA PHE A 275 -7.26 0.31 -15.90
C PHE A 275 -7.36 -0.93 -16.81
N PRO A 276 -6.46 -1.16 -17.79
CA PRO A 276 -6.48 -2.40 -18.57
C PRO A 276 -6.32 -3.65 -17.70
N ALA A 277 -5.45 -3.61 -16.69
CA ALA A 277 -5.21 -4.76 -15.82
C ALA A 277 -6.44 -5.07 -14.95
N PHE A 278 -7.21 -4.07 -14.54
CA PHE A 278 -8.48 -4.27 -13.83
C PHE A 278 -9.51 -4.99 -14.70
N ILE A 279 -9.65 -4.59 -15.96
CA ILE A 279 -10.55 -5.27 -16.91
C ILE A 279 -10.12 -6.72 -17.11
N ILE A 280 -8.83 -6.96 -17.38
CA ILE A 280 -8.30 -8.32 -17.55
C ILE A 280 -8.55 -9.15 -16.30
N LYS A 281 -8.20 -8.61 -15.13
CA LYS A 281 -8.29 -9.35 -13.88
C LYS A 281 -9.73 -9.65 -13.50
N MET A 282 -10.60 -8.64 -13.46
CA MET A 282 -11.95 -8.78 -12.93
C MET A 282 -12.94 -9.39 -13.92
N VAL A 283 -12.77 -9.15 -15.22
CA VAL A 283 -13.72 -9.62 -16.26
C VAL A 283 -13.23 -10.93 -16.89
N LYS A 284 -11.98 -10.97 -17.37
CA LYS A 284 -11.48 -12.12 -18.15
C LYS A 284 -11.00 -13.26 -17.26
N GLU A 285 -10.19 -12.98 -16.26
CA GLU A 285 -9.58 -14.00 -15.40
C GLU A 285 -10.54 -14.48 -14.31
N GLU A 286 -11.03 -13.57 -13.46
CA GLU A 286 -11.80 -13.93 -12.26
C GLU A 286 -13.31 -14.00 -12.51
N LYS A 287 -13.79 -13.40 -13.61
CA LYS A 287 -15.21 -13.35 -14.00
C LYS A 287 -16.12 -12.87 -12.85
N ILE A 288 -15.68 -11.83 -12.17
CA ILE A 288 -16.40 -11.19 -11.06
C ILE A 288 -17.35 -10.12 -11.59
N PHE A 289 -16.94 -9.42 -12.65
CA PHE A 289 -17.72 -8.38 -13.31
C PHE A 289 -17.98 -8.74 -14.77
N THR A 290 -19.08 -8.24 -15.32
CA THR A 290 -19.20 -8.02 -16.76
C THR A 290 -18.27 -6.87 -17.21
N LEU A 291 -18.13 -6.68 -18.52
CA LEU A 291 -17.34 -5.54 -19.01
C LEU A 291 -17.98 -4.21 -18.60
N GLU A 292 -19.30 -4.10 -18.68
CA GLU A 292 -20.08 -2.92 -18.34
C GLU A 292 -19.93 -2.57 -16.85
N GLU A 293 -20.02 -3.55 -15.96
CA GLU A 293 -19.82 -3.35 -14.51
C GLU A 293 -18.39 -2.87 -14.21
N ALA A 294 -17.38 -3.45 -14.87
CA ALA A 294 -16.00 -3.04 -14.69
C ALA A 294 -15.77 -1.60 -15.21
N ILE A 295 -16.35 -1.24 -16.35
CA ILE A 295 -16.29 0.12 -16.91
C ILE A 295 -16.97 1.11 -15.97
N TYR A 296 -18.16 0.80 -15.46
CA TYR A 296 -18.86 1.64 -14.48
C TYR A 296 -17.96 1.95 -13.27
N LYS A 297 -17.31 0.93 -12.69
CA LYS A 297 -16.44 1.07 -11.52
C LYS A 297 -15.20 1.94 -11.72
N MET A 298 -14.80 2.19 -12.97
CA MET A 298 -13.61 2.98 -13.32
C MET A 298 -13.92 4.26 -14.11
N SER A 299 -15.20 4.56 -14.34
CA SER A 299 -15.64 5.76 -15.06
C SER A 299 -16.84 6.41 -14.34
N THR A 300 -18.07 5.99 -14.64
CA THR A 300 -19.31 6.58 -14.11
C THR A 300 -19.32 6.65 -12.58
N ALA A 301 -18.89 5.60 -11.87
CA ALA A 301 -18.79 5.64 -10.41
C ALA A 301 -17.88 6.78 -9.92
N ALA A 302 -16.74 7.01 -10.57
CA ALA A 302 -15.86 8.12 -10.20
C ALA A 302 -16.50 9.49 -10.46
N ALA A 303 -17.26 9.63 -11.56
CA ALA A 303 -17.99 10.85 -11.86
C ALA A 303 -19.12 11.11 -10.86
N GLU A 304 -19.90 10.09 -10.52
CA GLU A 304 -20.96 10.13 -9.50
C GLU A 304 -20.41 10.47 -8.12
N HIS A 305 -19.28 9.87 -7.72
CA HIS A 305 -18.65 10.12 -6.42
C HIS A 305 -18.09 11.56 -6.30
N HIS A 306 -17.76 12.21 -7.43
CA HIS A 306 -17.14 13.54 -7.46
C HIS A 306 -18.05 14.63 -8.04
N ASN A 307 -19.35 14.37 -8.20
CA ASN A 307 -20.34 15.31 -8.75
C ASN A 307 -19.93 15.89 -10.13
N LEU A 308 -19.29 15.08 -10.97
CA LEU A 308 -18.89 15.46 -12.32
C LEU A 308 -20.06 15.27 -13.28
N LYS A 309 -20.83 16.34 -13.51
CA LYS A 309 -21.96 16.34 -14.44
C LYS A 309 -21.47 16.14 -15.89
N GLU A 310 -22.28 15.46 -16.71
CA GLU A 310 -22.04 15.21 -18.14
C GLU A 310 -20.81 14.32 -18.46
N LEU A 311 -20.18 13.75 -17.44
CA LEU A 311 -19.07 12.81 -17.56
C LEU A 311 -19.49 11.46 -16.94
N GLY A 312 -19.13 10.35 -17.58
CA GLY A 312 -19.45 8.98 -17.12
C GLY A 312 -20.27 8.20 -18.12
#